data_AF-A0A9Q1BIN4-F1
#
_entry.id   AF-A0A9Q1BIN4-F1
#
_cell.length_a   1.000
_cell.length_b   1.000
_cell.length_c   1.000
_cell.angle_alpha   90.00
_cell.angle_beta   90.00
_cell.angle_gamma   90.00
#
_symmetry.space_group_name_H-M   'P 1'
#
loop_
_entity.id
_entity.type
_entity.pdbx_description
1 polymer ?
#
loop_
_entity_poly.entity_id
_entity_poly.type
_entity_poly.pdbx_seq_one_letter_code
_entity_poly.pdbx_strand_id
1 'polypeptide(L)'
;MCFLEDTLQLLEPKKKLERDPSDFLNHIIRQMYSRIPFTNMGNTKDFHSFGMPAFPEMKEAMFKRQGGHCVNFTGFTYLLLQRLGYDSYICNGSHGDGMSNHSAIAVRDQTVPGSKQLVDTGAGVPLFGRCRLISTPFRQHIAMIT
;
A
#
# COMPACT_ATOMS: atom_id res chain seq x y z
N MET A 1 9.27 15.22 13.39
CA MET A 1 8.27 14.15 13.53
C MET A 1 8.62 13.04 12.56
N CYS A 2 8.89 11.84 13.06
CA CYS A 2 9.24 10.64 12.32
C CYS A 2 7.96 9.80 12.12
N PHE A 3 7.56 9.54 10.86
CA PHE A 3 6.32 8.81 10.59
C PHE A 3 6.29 7.40 11.22
N LEU A 4 7.39 6.67 11.12
CA LEU A 4 7.48 5.28 11.55
C LEU A 4 7.35 5.17 13.08
N GLU A 5 7.95 6.09 13.83
CA GLU A 5 7.95 6.08 15.30
C GLU A 5 6.72 6.80 15.86
N ASP A 6 6.44 8.02 15.39
CA ASP A 6 5.39 8.87 15.98
C ASP A 6 3.99 8.46 15.50
N THR A 7 3.85 8.16 14.21
CA THR A 7 2.55 7.82 13.62
C THR A 7 2.26 6.32 13.70
N LEU A 8 3.19 5.47 13.24
CA LEU A 8 3.01 4.01 13.24
C LEU A 8 3.44 3.30 14.52
N GLN A 9 4.11 4.00 15.45
CA GLN A 9 4.57 3.42 16.73
C GLN A 9 5.49 2.20 16.55
N LEU A 10 6.29 2.19 15.49
CA LEU A 10 7.33 1.18 15.27
C LEU A 10 8.55 1.54 16.10
N LEU A 11 8.84 0.75 17.13
CA LEU A 11 10.06 0.88 17.93
C LEU A 11 11.29 0.55 17.08
N GLU A 12 12.31 1.41 17.14
CA GLU A 12 13.63 1.23 16.51
C GLU A 12 13.56 0.82 15.02
N PRO A 13 12.89 1.61 14.17
CA PRO A 13 12.57 1.21 12.80
C PRO A 13 13.81 0.90 11.96
N LYS A 14 14.91 1.65 12.15
CA LYS A 14 16.17 1.43 11.44
C LYS A 14 16.76 0.04 11.73
N LYS A 15 16.85 -0.35 13.00
CA LYS A 15 17.38 -1.66 13.40
C LYS A 15 16.51 -2.81 12.89
N LYS A 16 15.19 -2.63 12.91
CA LYS A 16 14.26 -3.65 12.38
C LYS A 16 14.37 -3.82 10.87
N LEU A 17 14.48 -2.71 10.13
CA LEU A 17 14.69 -2.73 8.69
C LEU A 17 16.01 -3.43 8.34
N GLU A 18 17.11 -3.12 9.02
CA GLU A 18 18.41 -3.75 8.76
C GLU A 18 18.43 -5.25 9.09
N ARG A 19 17.71 -5.65 10.16
CA ARG A 19 17.65 -7.06 10.60
C ARG A 19 16.81 -7.92 9.67
N ASP A 20 15.60 -7.48 9.33
CA ASP A 20 14.66 -8.23 8.50
C ASP A 20 13.75 -7.26 7.72
N PRO A 21 14.17 -6.81 6.53
CA PRO A 21 13.36 -5.93 5.68
C PRO A 21 12.01 -6.53 5.32
N SER A 22 11.95 -7.86 5.26
CA SER A 22 10.79 -8.64 4.87
C SER A 22 9.69 -8.57 5.93
N ASP A 23 10.04 -8.86 7.18
CA ASP A 23 9.14 -8.77 8.33
C ASP A 23 8.82 -7.31 8.69
N PHE A 24 9.79 -6.41 8.52
CA PHE A 24 9.57 -4.98 8.72
C PHE A 24 8.46 -4.43 7.81
N LEU A 25 8.40 -4.87 6.55
CA LEU A 25 7.32 -4.52 5.62
C LEU A 25 5.94 -4.98 6.13
N ASN A 26 5.85 -6.20 6.68
CA ASN A 26 4.59 -6.69 7.28
C ASN A 26 4.18 -5.83 8.48
N HIS A 27 5.14 -5.41 9.30
CA HIS A 27 4.88 -4.51 10.42
C HIS A 27 4.34 -3.16 9.96
N ILE A 28 4.91 -2.58 8.89
CA ILE A 28 4.37 -1.34 8.28
C ILE A 28 2.91 -1.56 7.87
N ILE A 29 2.61 -2.60 7.09
CA ILE A 29 1.25 -2.87 6.60
C ILE A 29 0.26 -2.99 7.77
N ARG A 30 0.60 -3.78 8.79
CA ARG A 30 -0.26 -3.98 9.97
C ARG A 30 -0.50 -2.68 10.73
N GLN A 31 0.54 -1.85 10.92
CA GLN A 31 0.38 -0.57 11.63
C GLN A 31 -0.36 0.46 10.78
N MET A 32 -0.21 0.47 9.46
CA MET A 32 -1.00 1.34 8.59
C MET A 32 -2.50 1.06 8.79
N TYR A 33 -2.91 -0.21 8.72
CA TYR A 33 -4.31 -0.60 8.94
C TYR A 33 -4.82 -0.37 10.36
N SER A 34 -3.98 -0.56 11.38
CA SER A 34 -4.42 -0.44 12.78
C SER A 34 -4.42 0.99 13.31
N ARG A 35 -3.68 1.91 12.67
CA ARG A 35 -3.48 3.27 13.17
C ARG A 35 -4.09 4.36 12.31
N ILE A 36 -4.33 4.08 11.03
CA ILE A 36 -4.81 5.08 10.07
C ILE A 36 -6.11 4.56 9.45
N PRO A 37 -7.24 5.25 9.65
CA PRO A 37 -8.51 4.79 9.12
C PRO A 37 -8.55 4.93 7.59
N PHE A 38 -9.14 3.95 6.92
CA PHE A 38 -9.61 4.18 5.56
C PHE A 38 -10.87 5.04 5.62
N THR A 39 -10.90 6.17 4.89
CA THR A 39 -12.05 7.09 4.92
C THR A 39 -12.17 7.92 3.64
N ASN A 40 -13.40 8.15 3.21
CA ASN A 40 -13.75 9.08 2.14
C ASN A 40 -14.24 10.44 2.67
N MET A 41 -14.19 10.69 3.99
CA MET A 41 -14.72 11.93 4.57
C MET A 41 -14.02 13.20 4.05
N GLY A 42 -12.75 13.10 3.64
CA GLY A 42 -12.03 14.21 3.00
C GLY A 42 -12.64 14.67 1.67
N ASN A 43 -13.37 13.78 0.98
CA ASN A 43 -13.98 14.05 -0.33
C ASN A 43 -15.38 14.68 -0.22
N THR A 44 -15.86 14.96 0.99
CA THR A 44 -17.21 15.51 1.21
C THR A 44 -17.29 17.03 1.07
N LYS A 45 -16.13 17.72 0.95
CA LYS A 45 -16.08 19.19 1.02
C LYS A 45 -16.42 19.90 -0.28
N ASP A 46 -16.29 19.25 -1.43
CA ASP A 46 -16.76 19.77 -2.72
C ASP A 46 -16.74 18.64 -3.78
N PHE A 47 -17.89 18.31 -4.37
CA PHE A 47 -17.99 17.28 -5.40
C PHE A 47 -17.31 17.70 -6.72
N HIS A 48 -17.05 18.99 -6.91
CA HIS A 48 -16.39 19.52 -8.10
C HIS A 48 -14.87 19.59 -7.98
N SER A 49 -14.31 19.39 -6.78
CA SER A 49 -12.86 19.38 -6.55
C SER A 49 -12.26 17.95 -6.55
N PHE A 50 -12.89 17.00 -7.25
CA PHE A 50 -12.40 15.62 -7.39
C PHE A 50 -11.10 15.59 -8.21
N GLY A 51 -10.00 15.91 -7.54
CA GLY A 51 -8.64 15.82 -8.05
C GLY A 51 -7.85 14.74 -7.33
N MET A 52 -6.81 14.25 -8.00
CA MET A 52 -5.77 13.45 -7.34
C MET A 52 -5.11 14.31 -6.25
N PRO A 53 -5.04 13.86 -4.99
CA PRO A 53 -4.43 14.65 -3.94
C PRO A 53 -2.95 14.88 -4.24
N ALA A 54 -2.45 16.06 -3.93
CA ALA A 54 -1.02 16.34 -4.03
C ALA A 54 -0.27 15.60 -2.91
N PHE A 55 1.00 15.25 -3.14
CA PHE A 55 1.78 14.53 -2.13
C PHE A 55 1.84 15.22 -0.75
N PRO A 56 1.98 16.56 -0.63
CA PRO A 56 1.93 17.24 0.66
C PRO A 56 0.63 16.97 1.44
N GLU A 57 -0.50 16.91 0.74
CA GLU A 57 -1.81 16.63 1.34
C GLU A 57 -1.92 15.17 1.80
N MET A 58 -1.47 14.23 0.96
CA MET A 58 -1.40 12.80 1.34
C MET A 58 -0.53 12.63 2.59
N LYS A 59 0.65 13.26 2.61
CA LYS A 59 1.59 13.20 3.72
C LYS A 59 0.96 13.76 5.00
N GLU A 60 0.35 14.93 4.93
CA GLU A 60 -0.31 15.54 6.09
C GLU A 60 -1.42 14.63 6.65
N ALA A 61 -2.29 14.11 5.77
CA ALA A 61 -3.39 13.23 6.17
C ALA A 61 -2.88 11.93 6.84
N MET A 62 -1.80 11.34 6.33
CA MET A 62 -1.18 10.16 6.94
C MET A 62 -0.55 10.48 8.30
N PHE A 63 0.25 11.55 8.41
CA PHE A 63 0.90 11.95 9.66
C PHE A 63 -0.10 12.30 10.76
N LYS A 64 -1.23 12.94 10.41
CA LYS A 64 -2.33 13.28 11.32
C LYS A 64 -3.27 12.10 11.62
N ARG A 65 -3.03 10.91 11.06
CA ARG A 65 -3.92 9.74 11.14
C ARG A 65 -5.35 10.03 10.68
N GLN A 66 -5.51 10.96 9.75
CA GLN A 66 -6.82 11.27 9.13
C GLN A 66 -7.19 10.24 8.07
N GLY A 67 -6.19 9.62 7.44
CA GLY A 67 -6.43 8.60 6.44
C GLY A 67 -6.79 9.14 5.07
N GLY A 68 -7.62 8.40 4.35
CA GLY A 68 -8.02 8.71 2.98
C GLY A 68 -8.52 7.47 2.24
N HIS A 69 -8.60 7.58 0.92
CA HIS A 69 -8.93 6.46 0.04
C HIS A 69 -7.66 5.83 -0.55
N CYS A 70 -7.82 4.84 -1.42
CA CYS A 70 -6.71 4.03 -1.95
C CYS A 70 -5.55 4.87 -2.51
N VAL A 71 -5.85 5.97 -3.20
CA VAL A 71 -4.84 6.88 -3.76
C VAL A 71 -3.95 7.50 -2.69
N ASN A 72 -4.52 7.98 -1.57
CA ASN A 72 -3.75 8.55 -0.47
C ASN A 72 -2.80 7.52 0.14
N PHE A 73 -3.32 6.32 0.42
CA PHE A 73 -2.57 5.24 1.05
C PHE A 73 -1.48 4.70 0.13
N THR A 74 -1.81 4.39 -1.13
CA THR A 74 -0.87 3.84 -2.10
C THR A 74 0.20 4.86 -2.47
N GLY A 75 -0.19 6.12 -2.75
CA GLY A 75 0.77 7.17 -3.11
C GLY A 75 1.78 7.45 -1.99
N PHE A 76 1.29 7.59 -0.76
CA PHE A 76 2.16 7.80 0.39
C PHE A 76 3.04 6.58 0.69
N THR A 77 2.46 5.37 0.72
CA THR A 77 3.19 4.14 1.03
C THR A 77 4.25 3.85 -0.01
N TYR A 78 3.97 4.09 -1.29
CA TYR A 78 4.95 3.94 -2.37
C TYR A 78 6.19 4.79 -2.12
N LEU A 79 6.01 6.08 -1.81
CA LEU A 79 7.13 6.98 -1.53
C LEU A 79 7.85 6.64 -0.23
N LEU A 80 7.13 6.15 0.79
CA LEU A 80 7.73 5.64 2.01
C LEU A 80 8.65 4.44 1.72
N LEU A 81 8.18 3.46 0.94
CA LEU A 81 8.94 2.27 0.58
C LEU A 81 10.17 2.60 -0.26
N GLN A 82 10.03 3.49 -1.25
CA GLN A 82 11.16 4.00 -2.02
C GLN A 82 12.21 4.66 -1.11
N ARG A 83 11.77 5.47 -0.14
CA ARG A 83 12.69 6.14 0.79
C ARG A 83 13.42 5.19 1.74
N LEU A 84 12.79 4.06 2.05
CA LEU A 84 13.35 2.97 2.85
C LEU A 84 14.26 2.02 2.04
N GLY A 85 14.37 2.21 0.72
CA GLY A 85 15.24 1.43 -0.15
C GLY A 85 14.60 0.17 -0.73
N TYR A 86 13.28 0.01 -0.64
CA TYR A 86 12.59 -1.08 -1.31
C TYR A 86 12.48 -0.81 -2.80
N ASP A 87 12.76 -1.83 -3.63
CA ASP A 87 12.44 -1.79 -5.05
C ASP A 87 10.94 -2.06 -5.26
N SER A 88 10.18 -1.00 -5.52
CA SER A 88 8.72 -1.05 -5.58
C SER A 88 8.16 -0.30 -6.77
N TYR A 89 6.96 -0.68 -7.22
CA TYR A 89 6.21 0.02 -8.25
C TYR A 89 4.70 -0.06 -7.99
N ILE A 90 3.96 0.92 -8.49
CA ILE A 90 2.50 0.96 -8.37
C ILE A 90 1.89 0.03 -9.42
N CYS A 91 0.90 -0.74 -8.99
CA CYS A 91 0.07 -1.61 -9.82
C CYS A 91 -1.37 -1.07 -9.79
N ASN A 92 -2.03 -1.06 -10.95
CA ASN A 92 -3.45 -0.73 -11.04
C ASN A 92 -4.30 -2.00 -11.00
N GLY A 93 -5.47 -1.92 -10.40
CA GLY A 93 -6.44 -3.01 -10.28
C GLY A 93 -7.87 -2.52 -10.44
N SER A 94 -8.79 -3.48 -10.58
CA SER A 94 -10.25 -3.26 -10.64
C SER A 94 -10.93 -4.08 -9.56
N HIS A 95 -11.97 -3.53 -8.94
CA HIS A 95 -12.84 -4.25 -8.01
C HIS A 95 -13.86 -5.20 -8.71
N GLY A 96 -13.59 -5.59 -9.96
CA GLY A 96 -14.43 -6.53 -10.73
C GLY A 96 -15.50 -5.86 -11.61
N ASP A 97 -15.58 -4.53 -11.58
CA ASP A 97 -16.43 -3.70 -12.45
C ASP A 97 -15.78 -3.38 -13.80
N GLY A 98 -14.56 -3.88 -14.04
CA GLY A 98 -13.78 -3.58 -15.24
C GLY A 98 -13.17 -2.17 -15.25
N MET A 99 -13.46 -1.35 -14.24
CA MET A 99 -12.85 -0.03 -14.08
C MET A 99 -11.56 -0.13 -13.29
N SER A 100 -10.49 0.50 -13.77
CA SER A 100 -9.23 0.64 -13.03
C SER A 100 -9.40 1.65 -11.88
N ASN A 101 -10.02 1.22 -10.78
CA ASN A 101 -10.40 2.06 -9.65
C ASN A 101 -9.63 1.75 -8.36
N HIS A 102 -8.66 0.83 -8.41
CA HIS A 102 -7.78 0.51 -7.29
C HIS A 102 -6.32 0.64 -7.67
N SER A 103 -5.50 0.98 -6.68
CA SER A 103 -4.04 0.99 -6.83
C SER A 103 -3.41 0.29 -5.64
N ALA A 104 -2.44 -0.56 -5.92
CA ALA A 104 -1.64 -1.28 -4.93
C ALA A 104 -0.15 -1.15 -5.28
N ILE A 105 0.72 -1.72 -4.47
CA ILE A 105 2.17 -1.66 -4.68
C ILE A 105 2.70 -3.09 -4.84
N ALA A 106 3.55 -3.31 -5.82
CA ALA A 106 4.37 -4.52 -5.87
C ALA A 106 5.79 -4.18 -5.43
N VAL A 107 6.34 -4.99 -4.53
CA VAL A 107 7.73 -4.93 -4.09
C VAL A 107 8.47 -6.13 -4.66
N ARG A 108 9.69 -5.92 -5.16
CA ARG A 108 10.52 -6.96 -5.77
C ARG A 108 11.60 -7.46 -4.81
N ASP A 109 12.04 -8.69 -5.07
CA ASP A 109 13.26 -9.29 -4.54
C ASP A 109 13.35 -9.35 -3.00
N GLN A 110 12.21 -9.41 -2.31
CA GLN A 110 12.18 -9.45 -0.83
C GLN A 110 12.49 -10.81 -0.21
N THR A 111 12.41 -11.88 -1.01
CA THR A 111 12.60 -13.26 -0.53
C THR A 111 13.64 -14.00 -1.35
N VAL A 112 13.46 -14.00 -2.67
CA VAL A 112 14.42 -14.51 -3.65
C VAL A 112 14.45 -13.56 -4.86
N PRO A 113 15.54 -13.54 -5.64
CA PRO A 113 15.59 -12.79 -6.90
C PRO A 113 14.43 -13.17 -7.83
N GLY A 114 13.77 -12.17 -8.41
CA GLY A 114 12.56 -12.29 -9.23
C GLY A 114 11.25 -12.39 -8.44
N SER A 115 11.28 -12.50 -7.11
CA SER A 115 10.06 -12.58 -6.31
C SER A 115 9.30 -11.25 -6.32
N LYS A 116 7.96 -11.33 -6.29
CA LYS A 116 7.08 -10.16 -6.21
C LYS A 116 6.10 -10.35 -5.06
N GLN A 117 5.96 -9.32 -4.23
CA GLN A 117 5.00 -9.28 -3.14
C GLN A 117 4.07 -8.10 -3.32
N LEU A 118 2.77 -8.36 -3.26
CA LEU A 118 1.74 -7.35 -3.20
C LEU A 118 1.72 -6.73 -1.80
N VAL A 119 1.78 -5.41 -1.79
CA VAL A 119 1.61 -4.55 -0.63
C VAL A 119 0.40 -3.68 -0.92
N ASP A 120 -0.60 -3.84 -0.07
CA ASP A 120 -1.82 -3.05 -0.14
C ASP A 120 -2.11 -2.53 1.26
N THR A 121 -2.24 -1.21 1.35
CA THR A 121 -2.63 -0.51 2.58
C THR A 121 -3.92 0.29 2.37
N GLY A 122 -4.48 0.24 1.16
CA GLY A 122 -5.58 1.08 0.69
C GLY A 122 -6.83 0.32 0.28
N ALA A 123 -6.89 -1.01 0.40
CA ALA A 123 -8.03 -1.83 -0.01
C ALA A 123 -9.33 -1.63 0.80
N GLY A 124 -9.36 -0.78 1.83
CA GLY A 124 -10.50 -0.60 2.74
C GLY A 124 -10.75 -1.81 3.67
N VAL A 125 -10.46 -3.03 3.20
CA VAL A 125 -10.35 -4.26 3.98
C VAL A 125 -8.88 -4.56 4.32
N PRO A 126 -8.57 -5.02 5.53
CA PRO A 126 -7.19 -5.27 5.91
C PRO A 126 -6.60 -6.49 5.19
N LEU A 127 -5.56 -6.26 4.40
CA LEU A 127 -4.58 -7.29 4.08
C LEU A 127 -3.51 -7.27 5.18
N PHE A 128 -3.69 -8.08 6.24
CA PHE A 128 -2.82 -8.08 7.44
C PHE A 128 -1.36 -8.55 7.22
N GLY A 129 -0.95 -8.66 5.96
CA GLY A 129 0.40 -8.97 5.52
C GLY A 129 0.51 -8.86 4.01
N ARG A 130 1.75 -8.91 3.51
CA ARG A 130 2.03 -8.96 2.08
C ARG A 130 1.59 -10.31 1.48
N CYS A 131 1.12 -10.27 0.25
CA CYS A 131 0.72 -11.48 -0.49
C CYS A 131 1.74 -11.77 -1.60
N ARG A 132 2.18 -13.02 -1.75
CA ARG A 132 3.04 -13.38 -2.88
C ARG A 132 2.25 -13.24 -4.17
N LEU A 133 2.78 -12.48 -5.13
CA LEU A 133 2.23 -12.44 -6.48
C LEU A 133 2.73 -13.67 -7.24
N ILE A 134 1.79 -14.54 -7.61
CA ILE A 134 2.04 -15.70 -8.47
C ILE A 134 1.38 -15.37 -9.80
N SER A 135 2.19 -15.20 -10.86
CA SER A 135 1.65 -15.14 -12.21
C SER A 135 1.33 -16.55 -12.66
N THR A 136 0.04 -16.93 -12.67
CA THR A 136 -0.37 -18.07 -13.50
C THR A 136 -0.39 -17.61 -14.96
N PRO A 137 0.18 -18.37 -15.91
CA PRO A 137 -0.02 -18.08 -17.31
C PRO A 137 -1.53 -18.17 -17.61
N PHE A 138 -2.12 -17.08 -18.09
CA PHE A 138 -3.56 -16.92 -18.37
C PHE A 138 -4.12 -17.92 -19.42
N ARG A 139 -3.30 -18.85 -19.95
CA ARG A 139 -3.63 -19.72 -21.08
C ARG A 139 -4.20 -21.10 -20.74
N GLN A 140 -4.45 -21.45 -19.48
CA GLN A 140 -4.89 -22.83 -19.13
C GLN A 140 -6.26 -22.95 -18.44
N HIS A 141 -7.08 -21.90 -18.37
CA HIS A 141 -8.41 -22.00 -17.72
C HIS A 141 -9.60 -21.93 -18.67
N ILE A 142 -9.40 -21.72 -19.98
CA ILE A 142 -10.49 -21.87 -20.97
C ILE A 142 -10.68 -23.34 -21.38
N ALA A 143 -9.68 -24.21 -21.20
CA ALA A 143 -9.78 -25.63 -21.56
C ALA A 143 -10.43 -26.53 -20.48
N MET A 144 -10.93 -25.98 -19.38
CA MET A 144 -11.64 -26.74 -18.33
C MET A 144 -13.14 -26.41 -18.23
N ILE A 145 -13.68 -25.62 -19.17
CA ILE A 145 -15.12 -25.30 -19.25
C ILE A 145 -15.64 -25.41 -20.70
N THR A 146 -15.03 -26.27 -21.51
CA THR A 146 -15.55 -26.68 -22.83
C THR A 146 -15.48 -28.19 -22.97
#